data_AF-A0A7L4MK01-F1
#
_entry.id   AF-A0A7L4MK01-F1
#
_cell.length_a   1.000
_cell.length_b   1.000
_cell.length_c   1.000
_cell.angle_alpha   90.00
_cell.angle_beta   90.00
_cell.angle_gamma   90.00
#
_symmetry.space_group_name_H-M   'P 1'
#
loop_
_entity.id
_entity.type
_entity.pdbx_description
1 polymer ?
#
loop_
_entity_poly.entity_id
_entity_poly.type
_entity_poly.pdbx_seq_one_letter_code
_entity_poly.pdbx_strand_id
1 'polypeptide(L)' 'KRHMKTHNGEKPFACPQCAYASAQLVNLTRHLRTHTGEKPYRCTCCSFACSSLGNLKRHERVHSQDKPFQCAACD' A
#
# COMPACT_ATOMS: atom_id res chain seq x y z
N LYS A 1 12.90 4.12 17.47
CA LYS A 1 11.72 4.94 17.85
C LYS A 1 10.45 4.64 17.02
N ARG A 2 10.43 4.76 15.68
CA ARG A 2 9.23 4.47 14.85
C ARG A 2 8.71 3.03 14.95
N HIS A 3 9.59 2.04 15.03
CA HIS A 3 9.23 0.63 15.24
C HIS A 3 8.54 0.39 16.60
N MET A 4 8.92 1.11 17.66
CA MET A 4 8.33 0.89 18.99
C MET A 4 6.84 1.27 19.06
N LYS A 5 6.38 2.17 18.19
CA LYS A 5 4.97 2.58 18.13
C LYS A 5 4.04 1.41 17.77
N THR A 6 4.53 0.38 17.06
CA THR A 6 3.72 -0.81 16.76
C THR A 6 3.59 -1.75 17.96
N HIS A 7 4.56 -1.74 18.89
CA HIS A 7 4.49 -2.53 20.12
C HIS A 7 3.53 -1.90 21.15
N ASN A 8 3.58 -0.57 21.29
CA ASN A 8 2.75 0.14 22.28
C ASN A 8 1.32 0.43 21.80
N GLY A 9 1.00 0.12 20.54
CA GLY A 9 -0.31 0.43 19.95
C GLY A 9 -0.59 1.91 19.71
N GLU A 10 0.38 2.80 19.94
CA GLU A 10 0.24 4.24 19.75
C GLU A 10 -0.02 4.60 18.28
N LYS A 11 -1.20 5.19 18.03
CA LYS A 11 -1.63 5.66 16.70
C LYS A 11 -1.95 7.15 16.74
N PRO A 12 -0.92 8.03 16.81
CA PRO A 12 -1.13 9.47 16.95
C PRO A 12 -1.76 10.15 15.72
N PHE A 13 -1.80 9.47 14.57
CA PHE A 13 -2.33 10.05 13.34
C PHE A 13 -3.72 9.46 13.03
N ALA A 14 -4.77 10.19 13.41
CA ALA A 14 -6.16 9.82 13.20
C ALA A 14 -6.75 10.43 11.92
N CYS A 15 -7.67 9.71 11.28
CA CYS A 15 -8.45 10.20 10.16
C CYS A 15 -9.58 11.11 10.66
N PRO A 16 -9.79 12.29 10.05
CA PRO A 16 -10.90 13.18 10.44
C PRO A 16 -12.26 12.70 9.92
N GLN A 17 -12.31 11.74 8.99
CA GLN A 17 -13.55 11.30 8.33
C GLN A 17 -14.03 9.92 8.80
N CYS A 18 -13.22 9.17 9.54
CA CYS A 18 -13.59 7.87 10.09
C CYS A 18 -12.72 7.49 11.29
N ALA A 19 -13.00 6.35 11.93
CA ALA A 19 -12.27 5.88 13.11
C ALA A 19 -10.87 5.29 12.82
N TYR A 20 -10.36 5.40 11.59
CA TYR A 20 -9.04 4.89 11.24
C TYR A 20 -7.93 5.75 11.85
N ALA A 21 -6.93 5.10 12.46
CA ALA A 21 -5.73 5.77 12.95
C ALA A 21 -4.47 4.95 12.64
N SER A 22 -3.32 5.62 12.54
CA SER A 22 -2.06 4.98 12.19
C SER A 22 -0.89 5.52 13.01
N ALA A 23 0.16 4.69 13.13
CA ALA A 23 1.40 5.05 13.81
C ALA A 23 2.31 5.96 12.98
N GLN A 24 2.04 6.10 11.67
CA GLN A 24 2.89 6.82 10.72
C GLN A 24 2.05 7.70 9.79
N LEU A 25 2.46 8.97 9.62
CA LEU A 25 1.75 9.93 8.78
C LEU A 25 1.54 9.43 7.34
N VAL A 26 2.54 8.79 6.73
CA VAL A 26 2.44 8.23 5.37
C VAL A 26 1.28 7.23 5.21
N ASN A 27 0.97 6.48 6.27
CA ASN A 27 -0.14 5.53 6.24
C ASN A 27 -1.50 6.26 6.36
N LEU A 28 -1.56 7.34 7.14
CA LEU A 28 -2.73 8.22 7.18
C LEU A 28 -2.95 8.92 5.83
N THR A 29 -1.93 9.52 5.24
CA THR A 29 -2.04 10.18 3.92
C THR A 29 -2.50 9.21 2.84
N ARG A 30 -1.94 7.99 2.80
CA ARG A 30 -2.40 6.94 1.88
C ARG A 30 -3.86 6.54 2.15
N HIS A 31 -4.26 6.47 3.42
CA HIS A 31 -5.65 6.18 3.79
C HIS A 31 -6.60 7.30 3.35
N LEU A 32 -6.24 8.58 3.49
CA LEU A 32 -7.08 9.69 3.04
C LEU A 32 -7.46 9.59 1.54
N ARG A 33 -6.60 9.00 0.72
CA ARG A 33 -6.90 8.73 -0.69
C ARG A 33 -8.07 7.76 -0.92
N THR A 34 -8.45 6.95 0.08
CA THR A 34 -9.63 6.08 -0.03
C THR A 34 -10.92 6.87 0.09
N HIS A 35 -10.89 8.02 0.76
CA HIS A 35 -12.03 8.93 0.85
C HIS A 35 -12.14 9.81 -0.39
N THR A 36 -11.02 10.32 -0.90
CA THR A 36 -11.02 11.19 -2.09
C THR A 36 -11.09 10.42 -3.41
N GLY A 37 -10.82 9.11 -3.39
CA GLY A 37 -10.71 8.29 -4.60
C GLY A 37 -9.43 8.57 -5.42
N GLU A 38 -8.49 9.36 -4.90
CA GLU A 38 -7.27 9.72 -5.60
C GLU A 38 -6.39 8.49 -5.87
N LYS A 39 -6.07 8.27 -7.16
CA LYS A 39 -5.24 7.17 -7.63
C LYS A 39 -4.05 7.72 -8.43
N PRO A 40 -3.02 8.25 -7.75
CA PRO A 40 -1.89 8.91 -8.42
C PRO A 40 -0.97 7.90 -9.12
N TYR A 41 -1.00 6.63 -8.75
CA TYR A 41 -0.14 5.60 -9.35
C TYR A 41 -0.92 4.87 -10.44
N ARG A 42 -0.53 5.10 -11.70
CA ARG A 42 -1.14 4.50 -12.88
C ARG A 42 -0.17 3.50 -13.50
N CYS A 43 -0.70 2.37 -13.95
CA CYS A 43 0.04 1.44 -14.77
C CYS A 43 0.26 2.05 -16.16
N THR A 44 1.44 1.85 -16.73
CA THR A 44 1.76 2.30 -18.09
C THR A 44 1.30 1.31 -19.15
N CYS A 45 1.09 0.04 -18.78
CA CYS A 45 0.68 -1.04 -19.69
C CYS A 45 -0.85 -1.18 -19.81
N CYS A 46 -1.62 -0.70 -18.83
CA CYS A 46 -3.09 -0.80 -18.84
C CYS A 46 -3.75 0.35 -18.07
N SER A 47 -5.08 0.40 -18.03
CA SER A 47 -5.86 1.44 -17.34
C SER A 47 -5.91 1.31 -15.80
N PHE A 48 -5.19 0.34 -15.22
CA PHE A 48 -5.17 0.14 -13.77
C PHE A 48 -4.52 1.32 -13.05
N ALA A 49 -5.18 1.81 -12.00
CA ALA A 49 -4.67 2.87 -11.13
C ALA A 49 -4.95 2.55 -9.66
N CYS A 50 -4.03 2.94 -8.77
CA CYS A 50 -4.16 2.70 -7.34
C CYS A 50 -3.60 3.84 -6.47
N SER A 51 -3.93 3.81 -5.18
CA SER A 51 -3.56 4.84 -4.21
C SER A 51 -2.17 4.65 -3.58
N SER A 52 -1.47 3.55 -3.89
CA SER A 52 -0.17 3.23 -3.29
C SER A 52 0.82 2.61 -4.26
N LEU A 53 2.08 3.05 -4.21
CA LEU A 53 3.15 2.56 -5.08
C LEU A 53 3.40 1.05 -4.92
N GLY A 54 3.31 0.51 -3.70
CA GLY A 54 3.49 -0.93 -3.47
C GLY A 54 2.44 -1.78 -4.19
N ASN A 55 1.20 -1.30 -4.26
CA ASN A 55 0.15 -1.96 -5.02
C ASN A 55 0.40 -1.89 -6.53
N LEU A 56 0.91 -0.76 -7.05
CA LEU A 56 1.29 -0.64 -8.46
C LEU A 56 2.41 -1.62 -8.79
N LYS A 57 3.50 -1.64 -8.01
CA LYS A 57 4.62 -2.58 -8.22
C LYS A 57 4.19 -4.04 -8.18
N ARG A 58 3.27 -4.39 -7.29
CA ARG A 58 2.70 -5.75 -7.24
C ARG A 58 1.84 -6.03 -8.47
N HIS A 59 1.04 -5.06 -8.92
CA HIS A 59 0.25 -5.18 -10.13
C HIS A 59 1.13 -5.34 -11.36
N GLU A 60 2.24 -4.61 -11.48
CA GLU A 60 3.16 -4.72 -12.63
C GLU A 60 3.72 -6.14 -12.82
N ARG A 61 3.78 -6.94 -11.74
CA ARG A 61 4.16 -8.35 -11.81
C ARG A 61 3.17 -9.23 -12.55
N VAL A 62 1.95 -8.76 -12.82
CA VAL A 62 1.00 -9.51 -13.68
C VAL A 62 1.37 -9.37 -15.15
N HIS A 63 2.08 -8.30 -15.50
CA HIS A 63 2.55 -8.03 -16.86
C HIS A 63 3.93 -8.64 -17.11
N SER A 64 4.77 -8.73 -16.08
CA SER A 64 6.02 -9.47 -16.17
C SER A 64 5.77 -10.95 -15.86
N GLN A 65 6.20 -11.89 -16.71
CA GLN A 65 6.22 -13.33 -16.39
C GLN A 65 7.22 -13.70 -15.26
N ASP A 66 7.69 -12.71 -14.50
CA ASP A 66 8.59 -12.85 -13.37
C ASP A 66 7.83 -13.48 -12.19
N LYS A 67 8.02 -14.79 -12.00
CA LYS A 67 7.66 -15.51 -10.78
C LYS A 67 8.88 -15.50 -9.85
N PRO A 68 9.00 -14.53 -8.92
CA PRO A 68 10.14 -14.48 -8.00
C PRO A 68 10.13 -15.62 -6.99
N PHE A 69 9.01 -16.34 -6.86
CA PHE A 69 8.89 -17.51 -5.99
C PHE A 69 8.68 -18.74 -6.88
N GLN A 70 9.77 -19.39 -7.25
CA GLN A 70 9.75 -20.71 -7.87
C GLN A 70 9.89 -21.78 -6.78
N CYS A 71 9.07 -22.83 -6.85
CA CYS A 71 9.22 -23.98 -5.96
C CYS A 71 10.36 -24.84 -6.50
N ALA A 72 11.45 -24.98 -5.74
CA ALA A 72 12.59 -25.81 -6.15
C ALA A 72 12.31 -27.33 -6.09
N ALA A 73 11.15 -27.75 -5.57
CA ALA A 73 10.79 -29.14 -5.34
C ALA A 73 9.69 -29.69 -6.27
N CYS A 74 9.19 -28.87 -7.19
CA CYS A 74 8.19 -29.30 -8.18
C CYS A 74 8.70 -28.89 -9.57
N ASP A 75 9.44 -29.80 -10.21
CA ASP A 75 9.66 -29.84 -11.66
C ASP A 75 8.82 -31.00 -12.22
#